data_AF-P10488-F1
#
_entry.id   AF-P10488-F1
#
_cell.length_a   1.000
_cell.length_b   1.000
_cell.length_c   1.000
_cell.angle_alpha   90.00
_cell.angle_beta   90.00
_cell.angle_gamma   90.00
#
_symmetry.space_group_name_H-M   'P 1'
#
loop_
_entity.id
_entity.type
_entity.pdbx_description
1 polymer ?
#
loop_
_entity_poly.entity_id
_entity_poly.type
_entity_poly.pdbx_seq_one_letter_code
_entity_poly.pdbx_strand_id
1 'polypeptide(L)'
;MYDRWFSQQELQVLPFADEDEQRNQTWLELVGEAQQLMANAARQMSRGRLRWQPAGWSSWSRIHRHAEFLTRLNEMHAAEPQMREQTGVTPEMIDFITRAFAESKLAIWARYLNAEELAFTRQHYFDRLMEWPALVADLHRACREKRDRPPRKVSSWRSAAWRCSSLTRVKMRRRSRISLCHAQVPALMKGTWMTSEVLSWLQQAIGVMMRQAQGPRE
;
A
#
# COMPACT_ATOMS: atom_id res chain seq x y z
N MET A 1 25.91 -4.18 -0.61
CA MET A 1 24.88 -3.54 -1.47
C MET A 1 23.95 -2.67 -0.63
N TYR A 2 23.30 -3.26 0.39
CA TYR A 2 22.42 -2.53 1.31
C TYR A 2 23.11 -1.35 2.02
N ASP A 3 24.42 -1.40 2.28
CA ASP A 3 25.19 -0.31 2.91
C ASP A 3 25.17 1.01 2.13
N ARG A 4 24.86 0.97 0.83
CA ARG A 4 24.74 2.19 -0.01
C ARG A 4 23.37 2.88 0.15
N TRP A 5 22.38 2.14 0.63
CA TRP A 5 20.96 2.55 0.65
C TRP A 5 20.39 2.71 2.06
N PHE A 6 21.01 2.06 3.04
CA PHE A 6 20.58 2.05 4.43
C PHE A 6 21.75 2.42 5.33
N SER A 7 21.49 3.25 6.34
CA SER A 7 22.48 3.55 7.37
C SER A 7 22.76 2.31 8.24
N GLN A 8 23.89 2.31 8.94
CA GLN A 8 24.25 1.21 9.84
C GLN A 8 23.18 0.92 10.90
N GLN A 9 22.52 1.96 11.43
CA GLN A 9 21.41 1.79 12.37
C GLN A 9 20.18 1.13 11.72
N GLU A 10 19.92 1.42 10.45
CA GLU A 10 18.79 0.85 9.73
C GLU A 10 19.05 -0.59 9.32
N LEU A 11 20.30 -0.94 8.97
CA LEU A 11 20.67 -2.32 8.67
C LEU A 11 20.42 -3.26 9.86
N GLN A 12 20.62 -2.79 11.10
CA GLN A 12 20.34 -3.56 12.32
C GLN A 12 18.86 -3.94 12.50
N VAL A 13 17.95 -3.21 11.85
CA VAL A 13 16.51 -3.45 11.92
C VAL A 13 15.91 -3.85 10.57
N LEU A 14 16.74 -3.92 9.52
CA LEU A 14 16.32 -4.30 8.18
C LEU A 14 16.38 -5.83 8.07
N PRO A 15 15.24 -6.53 8.00
CA PRO A 15 15.25 -7.99 8.00
C PRO A 15 15.89 -8.63 6.77
N PHE A 16 16.31 -7.85 5.76
CA PHE A 16 17.00 -8.32 4.56
C PHE A 16 18.52 -8.22 4.65
N ALA A 17 19.03 -7.47 5.63
CA ALA A 17 20.47 -7.31 5.82
C ALA A 17 21.10 -8.55 6.46
N ASP A 18 20.34 -9.27 7.29
CA ASP A 18 20.81 -10.51 7.92
C ASP A 18 20.92 -11.64 6.89
N GLU A 19 21.90 -12.52 7.01
CA GLU A 19 21.91 -13.78 6.25
C GLU A 19 20.97 -14.79 6.91
N ASP A 20 19.76 -14.92 6.37
CA ASP A 20 18.74 -15.87 6.84
C ASP A 20 18.33 -16.79 5.69
N GLU A 21 18.76 -18.04 5.77
CA GLU A 21 18.53 -19.06 4.75
C GLU A 21 17.04 -19.37 4.58
N GLN A 22 16.26 -19.40 5.67
CA GLN A 22 14.83 -19.68 5.62
C GLN A 22 14.05 -18.54 4.95
N ARG A 23 14.42 -17.29 5.26
CA ARG A 23 13.85 -16.11 4.60
C ARG A 23 14.22 -16.08 3.12
N ASN A 24 15.47 -16.39 2.78
CA ASN A 24 15.93 -16.43 1.39
C ASN A 24 15.19 -17.52 0.60
N GLN A 25 15.00 -18.70 1.17
CA GLN A 25 14.23 -19.79 0.57
C GLN A 25 12.76 -19.39 0.37
N THR A 26 12.13 -18.80 1.38
CA THR A 26 10.76 -18.27 1.27
C THR A 26 10.65 -17.24 0.14
N TRP A 27 11.67 -16.40 -0.02
CA TRP A 27 11.70 -15.41 -1.10
C TRP A 27 11.81 -16.05 -2.48
N LEU A 28 12.69 -17.03 -2.65
CA LEU A 28 12.83 -17.76 -3.91
C LEU A 28 11.52 -18.45 -4.30
N GLU A 29 10.82 -19.06 -3.34
CA GLU A 29 9.51 -19.68 -3.57
C GLU A 29 8.46 -18.65 -4.04
N LEU A 30 8.40 -17.50 -3.38
CA LEU A 30 7.46 -16.43 -3.76
C LEU A 30 7.76 -15.86 -5.15
N VAL A 31 9.03 -15.67 -5.48
CA VAL A 31 9.47 -15.19 -6.80
C VAL A 31 9.12 -16.23 -7.87
N GLY A 32 9.38 -17.51 -7.60
CA GLY A 32 9.00 -18.61 -8.49
C GLY A 32 7.49 -18.70 -8.72
N GLU A 33 6.68 -18.57 -7.67
CA GLU A 33 5.22 -18.56 -7.76
C GLU A 33 4.74 -17.36 -8.61
N ALA A 34 5.30 -16.17 -8.38
CA ALA A 34 4.97 -14.97 -9.15
C ALA A 34 5.33 -15.13 -10.64
N GLN A 35 6.50 -15.70 -10.96
CA GLN A 35 6.90 -15.99 -12.35
C GLN A 35 5.95 -16.97 -13.02
N GLN A 36 5.59 -18.07 -12.35
CA GLN A 36 4.63 -19.04 -12.88
C GLN A 36 3.27 -18.39 -13.13
N LEU A 37 2.81 -17.57 -12.19
CA LEU A 37 1.55 -16.84 -12.33
C LEU A 37 1.60 -15.81 -13.44
N MET A 38 2.71 -15.10 -13.64
CA MET A 38 2.87 -14.17 -14.78
C MET A 38 2.83 -14.93 -16.12
N ALA A 39 3.54 -16.06 -16.21
CA ALA A 39 3.54 -16.90 -17.40
C ALA A 39 2.13 -17.46 -17.72
N ASN A 40 1.39 -17.84 -16.67
CA ASN A 40 0.01 -18.33 -16.81
C ASN A 40 -0.99 -17.20 -17.03
N ALA A 41 -0.79 -16.03 -16.43
CA ALA A 41 -1.61 -14.85 -16.61
C ALA A 41 -1.48 -14.29 -18.02
N ALA A 42 -0.29 -14.27 -18.61
CA ALA A 42 -0.11 -13.96 -20.02
C ALA A 42 -0.96 -14.88 -20.92
N ARG A 43 -1.17 -16.14 -20.50
CA ARG A 43 -2.06 -17.11 -21.18
C ARG A 43 -3.54 -16.95 -20.82
N GLN A 44 -3.87 -16.43 -19.63
CA GLN A 44 -5.24 -16.33 -19.08
C GLN A 44 -5.80 -14.90 -18.98
N MET A 45 -5.06 -13.88 -19.43
CA MET A 45 -5.38 -12.45 -19.30
C MET A 45 -6.72 -12.08 -19.95
N SER A 46 -7.29 -12.97 -20.76
CA SER A 46 -8.65 -12.92 -21.27
C SER A 46 -9.76 -13.05 -20.21
N ARG A 47 -9.48 -13.40 -18.94
CA ARG A 47 -10.55 -13.72 -17.95
C ARG A 47 -10.60 -12.90 -16.66
N GLY A 48 -9.78 -11.87 -16.50
CA GLY A 48 -9.98 -10.82 -15.48
C GLY A 48 -10.09 -11.28 -14.02
N ARG A 49 -9.58 -12.47 -13.67
CA ARG A 49 -9.65 -13.02 -12.31
C ARG A 49 -8.32 -13.60 -11.88
N LEU A 50 -7.34 -12.74 -11.65
CA LEU A 50 -6.15 -13.16 -10.92
C LEU A 50 -6.34 -12.86 -9.44
N ARG A 51 -6.68 -13.88 -8.65
CA ARG A 51 -6.62 -13.81 -7.19
C ARG A 51 -5.28 -14.40 -6.77
N TRP A 52 -4.30 -13.54 -6.53
CA TRP A 52 -3.07 -13.93 -5.88
C TRP A 52 -3.22 -13.76 -4.36
N GLN A 53 -2.95 -14.83 -3.61
CA GLN A 53 -2.81 -14.81 -2.16
C GLN A 53 -1.56 -15.62 -1.80
N PRO A 54 -0.39 -14.99 -1.67
CA PRO A 54 0.83 -15.71 -1.34
C PRO A 54 0.72 -16.33 0.04
N ALA A 55 1.12 -17.60 0.14
CA ALA A 55 1.27 -18.29 1.41
C ALA A 55 2.26 -17.57 2.37
N GLY A 56 3.20 -16.78 1.82
CA GLY A 56 4.24 -16.05 2.57
C GLY A 56 3.91 -14.60 2.96
N TRP A 57 2.66 -14.14 2.86
CA TRP A 57 2.33 -12.72 3.18
C TRP A 57 2.65 -12.32 4.62
N SER A 58 2.62 -13.27 5.55
CA SER A 58 3.02 -13.07 6.94
C SER A 58 4.49 -12.59 7.06
N SER A 59 5.40 -13.09 6.23
CA SER A 59 6.80 -12.65 6.19
C SER A 59 6.91 -11.20 5.72
N TRP A 60 6.13 -10.83 4.69
CA TRP A 60 6.00 -9.44 4.24
C TRP A 60 5.54 -8.50 5.37
N SER A 61 4.61 -8.97 6.22
CA SER A 61 4.04 -8.19 7.34
C SER A 61 5.09 -7.68 8.34
N ARG A 62 6.23 -8.36 8.50
CA ARG A 62 7.28 -7.92 9.44
C ARG A 62 8.00 -6.65 8.96
N ILE A 63 8.13 -6.49 7.65
CA ILE A 63 8.64 -5.26 7.00
C ILE A 63 7.64 -4.10 7.17
N HIS A 64 6.37 -4.39 7.52
CA HIS A 64 5.33 -3.36 7.56
C HIS A 64 5.50 -2.31 8.66
N ARG A 65 6.45 -2.50 9.59
CA ARG A 65 6.74 -1.51 10.64
C ARG A 65 7.59 -0.33 10.16
N HIS A 66 8.26 -0.46 9.01
CA HIS A 66 9.13 0.59 8.46
C HIS A 66 8.72 0.87 7.01
N ALA A 67 7.66 1.67 6.83
CA ALA A 67 7.18 2.05 5.49
C ALA A 67 8.26 2.77 4.67
N GLU A 68 9.18 3.47 5.34
CA GLU A 68 10.36 4.08 4.76
C GLU A 68 11.35 3.09 4.11
N PHE A 69 11.38 1.83 4.56
CA PHE A 69 12.21 0.80 3.94
C PHE A 69 11.61 0.31 2.63
N LEU A 70 10.27 0.24 2.53
CA LEU A 70 9.62 -0.12 1.28
C LEU A 70 9.96 0.87 0.16
N THR A 71 9.87 2.16 0.43
CA THR A 71 10.18 3.20 -0.56
C THR A 71 11.61 3.05 -1.05
N ARG A 72 12.57 2.85 -0.15
CA ARG A 72 13.98 2.63 -0.52
C ARG A 72 14.24 1.30 -1.22
N LEU A 73 13.55 0.23 -0.83
CA LEU A 73 13.64 -1.04 -1.55
C LEU A 73 13.11 -0.89 -2.99
N ASN A 74 12.02 -0.15 -3.20
CA ASN A 74 11.51 0.14 -4.54
C ASN A 74 12.50 0.98 -5.36
N GLU A 75 13.11 2.01 -4.75
CA GLU A 75 14.15 2.82 -5.41
C GLU A 75 15.39 1.98 -5.74
N MET A 76 15.84 1.14 -4.81
CA MET A 76 16.97 0.24 -4.99
C MET A 76 16.71 -0.79 -6.11
N HIS A 77 15.51 -1.39 -6.18
CA HIS A 77 15.13 -2.27 -7.29
C HIS A 77 15.13 -1.57 -8.66
N ALA A 78 14.80 -0.28 -8.70
CA ALA A 78 14.82 0.50 -9.93
C ALA A 78 16.25 0.87 -10.35
N ALA A 79 17.10 1.24 -9.40
CA ALA A 79 18.43 1.79 -9.64
C ALA A 79 19.55 0.74 -9.71
N GLU A 80 19.45 -0.37 -8.98
CA GLU A 80 20.53 -1.39 -8.87
C GLU A 80 20.19 -2.62 -9.73
N PRO A 81 20.87 -2.85 -10.85
CA PRO A 81 20.67 -4.07 -11.67
C PRO A 81 20.96 -5.35 -10.88
N GLN A 82 21.95 -5.29 -9.99
CA GLN A 82 22.37 -6.41 -9.16
C GLN A 82 21.26 -6.90 -8.22
N MET A 83 20.32 -6.03 -7.82
CA MET A 83 19.15 -6.46 -7.05
C MET A 83 18.28 -7.43 -7.84
N ARG A 84 18.11 -7.23 -9.16
CA ARG A 84 17.30 -8.12 -9.99
C ARG A 84 17.98 -9.48 -10.15
N GLU A 85 19.31 -9.49 -10.31
CA GLU A 85 20.09 -10.71 -10.42
C GLU A 85 20.06 -11.53 -9.12
N GLN A 86 20.18 -10.86 -7.96
CA GLN A 86 20.20 -11.54 -6.67
C GLN A 86 18.82 -11.99 -6.19
N THR A 87 17.78 -11.19 -6.43
CA THR A 87 16.43 -11.48 -5.91
C THR A 87 15.52 -12.16 -6.93
N GLY A 88 15.84 -12.10 -8.23
CA GLY A 88 14.95 -12.53 -9.31
C GLY A 88 13.70 -11.65 -9.49
N VAL A 89 13.56 -10.58 -8.71
CA VAL A 89 12.41 -9.67 -8.77
C VAL A 89 12.61 -8.66 -9.89
N THR A 90 11.72 -8.69 -10.89
CA THR A 90 11.73 -7.76 -12.01
C THR A 90 10.69 -6.65 -11.84
N PRO A 91 10.84 -5.48 -12.51
CA PRO A 91 9.82 -4.43 -12.50
C PRO A 91 8.43 -4.93 -12.95
N GLU A 92 8.38 -5.81 -13.94
CA GLU A 92 7.13 -6.41 -14.46
C GLU A 92 6.45 -7.28 -13.41
N MET A 93 7.25 -7.99 -12.59
CA MET A 93 6.74 -8.77 -11.47
C MET A 93 6.16 -7.89 -10.37
N ILE A 94 6.82 -6.77 -10.06
CA ILE A 94 6.31 -5.79 -9.11
C ILE A 94 4.98 -5.20 -9.59
N ASP A 95 4.87 -4.82 -10.89
CA ASP A 95 3.62 -4.31 -11.46
C ASP A 95 2.51 -5.37 -11.42
N PHE A 96 2.84 -6.62 -11.80
CA PHE A 96 1.90 -7.74 -11.76
C PHE A 96 1.34 -7.99 -10.35
N ILE A 97 2.23 -8.08 -9.35
CA ILE A 97 1.85 -8.27 -7.95
C ILE A 97 1.01 -7.09 -7.45
N THR A 98 1.40 -5.86 -7.81
CA THR A 98 0.67 -4.63 -7.44
C THR A 98 -0.75 -4.65 -7.99
N ARG A 99 -0.94 -5.04 -9.25
CA ARG A 99 -2.27 -5.19 -9.87
C ARG A 99 -3.09 -6.32 -9.25
N ALA A 100 -2.47 -7.48 -9.02
CA ALA A 100 -3.14 -8.61 -8.38
C ALA A 100 -3.64 -8.23 -6.97
N PHE A 101 -2.83 -7.46 -6.24
CA PHE A 101 -3.22 -6.98 -4.92
C PHE A 101 -4.37 -5.97 -4.97
N ALA A 102 -4.33 -5.03 -5.90
CA ALA A 102 -5.42 -4.09 -6.13
C ALA A 102 -6.74 -4.81 -6.46
N GLU A 103 -6.71 -5.82 -7.33
CA GLU A 103 -7.89 -6.62 -7.67
C GLU A 103 -8.43 -7.40 -6.46
N SER A 104 -7.55 -7.85 -5.55
CA SER A 104 -8.01 -8.46 -4.30
C SER A 104 -8.85 -7.51 -3.44
N LYS A 105 -8.49 -6.21 -3.39
CA LYS A 105 -9.25 -5.18 -2.68
C LYS A 105 -10.52 -4.80 -3.43
N LEU A 106 -10.46 -4.66 -4.75
CA LEU A 106 -11.63 -4.42 -5.59
C LEU A 106 -12.68 -5.53 -5.46
N ALA A 107 -12.24 -6.79 -5.34
CA ALA A 107 -13.13 -7.92 -5.10
C ALA A 107 -13.85 -7.85 -3.75
N ILE A 108 -13.21 -7.28 -2.72
CA ILE A 108 -13.87 -7.00 -1.43
C ILE A 108 -14.87 -5.85 -1.62
N TRP A 109 -14.45 -4.74 -2.23
CA TRP A 109 -15.31 -3.58 -2.45
C TRP A 109 -16.51 -3.86 -3.34
N ALA A 110 -16.44 -4.85 -4.23
CA ALA A 110 -17.56 -5.28 -5.05
C ALA A 110 -18.78 -5.74 -4.23
N ARG A 111 -18.60 -6.11 -2.96
CA ARG A 111 -19.70 -6.46 -2.04
C ARG A 111 -20.41 -5.24 -1.45
N TYR A 112 -19.81 -4.05 -1.55
CA TYR A 112 -20.28 -2.82 -0.90
C TYR A 112 -20.61 -1.72 -1.91
N LEU A 113 -19.99 -1.74 -3.08
CA LEU A 113 -20.17 -0.76 -4.15
C LEU A 113 -21.14 -1.31 -5.20
N ASN A 114 -21.94 -0.42 -5.78
CA ASN A 114 -22.71 -0.78 -6.99
C ASN A 114 -21.76 -0.86 -8.21
N ALA A 115 -22.29 -1.34 -9.34
CA ALA A 115 -21.48 -1.58 -10.54
C ALA A 115 -20.76 -0.32 -11.06
N GLU A 116 -21.44 0.83 -11.06
CA GLU A 116 -20.88 2.12 -11.53
C GLU A 116 -19.79 2.62 -10.57
N GLU A 117 -20.04 2.57 -9.26
CA GLU A 117 -19.06 2.91 -8.22
C GLU A 117 -17.83 2.00 -8.30
N LEU A 118 -18.01 0.71 -8.53
CA LEU A 118 -16.91 -0.25 -8.65
C LEU A 118 -16.10 -0.03 -9.93
N ALA A 119 -16.75 0.17 -11.08
CA ALA A 119 -16.09 0.45 -12.35
C ALA A 119 -15.22 1.70 -12.26
N PHE A 120 -15.79 2.77 -11.69
CA PHE A 120 -15.05 4.00 -11.41
C PHE A 120 -13.86 3.77 -10.47
N THR A 121 -14.06 2.99 -9.39
CA THR A 121 -12.97 2.68 -8.45
C THR A 121 -11.85 1.93 -9.14
N ARG A 122 -12.18 0.92 -9.95
CA ARG A 122 -11.20 0.11 -10.69
C ARG A 122 -10.40 0.97 -11.67
N GLN A 123 -11.06 1.86 -12.41
CA GLN A 123 -10.40 2.73 -13.39
C GLN A 123 -9.37 3.66 -12.74
N HIS A 124 -9.71 4.25 -11.60
CA HIS A 124 -8.88 5.27 -10.97
C HIS A 124 -8.02 4.77 -9.81
N TYR A 125 -8.08 3.47 -9.46
CA TYR A 125 -7.34 2.93 -8.32
C TYR A 125 -5.83 3.12 -8.47
N PHE A 126 -5.32 2.94 -9.70
CA PHE A 126 -3.90 2.94 -9.99
C PHE A 126 -3.33 4.35 -10.22
N ASP A 127 -4.17 5.36 -10.49
CA ASP A 127 -3.75 6.74 -10.82
C ASP A 127 -2.76 7.33 -9.82
N ARG A 128 -2.89 6.98 -8.54
CA ARG A 128 -2.04 7.49 -7.45
C ARG A 128 -1.54 6.42 -6.50
N LEU A 129 -1.59 5.15 -6.90
CA LEU A 129 -1.21 4.04 -6.02
C LEU A 129 0.27 4.15 -5.59
N MET A 130 1.13 4.57 -6.51
CA MET A 130 2.57 4.73 -6.25
C MET A 130 2.92 5.90 -5.33
N GLU A 131 2.00 6.82 -5.07
CA GLU A 131 2.23 7.86 -4.07
C GLU A 131 2.02 7.37 -2.63
N TRP A 132 1.33 6.23 -2.46
CA TRP A 132 0.94 5.72 -1.16
C TRP A 132 2.14 5.39 -0.24
N PRO A 133 3.21 4.71 -0.70
CA PRO A 133 4.35 4.40 0.17
C PRO A 133 5.00 5.63 0.79
N ALA A 134 5.28 6.65 -0.03
CA ALA A 134 5.87 7.90 0.44
C ALA A 134 4.93 8.65 1.41
N LEU A 135 3.63 8.63 1.16
CA LEU A 135 2.64 9.19 2.08
C LEU A 135 2.64 8.47 3.43
N VAL A 136 2.67 7.13 3.42
CA VAL A 136 2.67 6.34 4.66
C VAL A 136 3.97 6.52 5.44
N ALA A 137 5.13 6.60 4.77
CA ALA A 137 6.39 6.94 5.43
C ALA A 137 6.32 8.33 6.11
N ASP A 138 5.71 9.33 5.44
CA ASP A 138 5.49 10.65 6.03
C ASP A 138 4.54 10.60 7.24
N LEU A 139 3.51 9.75 7.20
CA LEU A 139 2.58 9.53 8.30
C LEU A 139 3.25 8.86 9.51
N HIS A 140 4.06 7.83 9.28
CA HIS A 140 4.85 7.18 10.34
C HIS A 140 5.80 8.17 11.01
N ARG A 141 6.53 8.96 10.22
CA ARG A 141 7.41 10.00 10.75
C ARG A 141 6.64 11.03 11.57
N ALA A 142 5.53 11.55 11.05
CA ALA A 142 4.73 12.54 11.75
C ALA A 142 4.11 12.01 13.06
N CYS A 143 3.74 10.73 13.08
CA CYS A 143 3.28 10.02 14.27
C CYS A 143 4.40 9.89 15.32
N ARG A 144 5.60 9.44 14.91
CA ARG A 144 6.77 9.33 15.80
C ARG A 144 7.18 10.68 16.39
N GLU A 145 7.16 11.73 15.57
CA GLU A 145 7.47 13.10 15.99
C GLU A 145 6.31 13.80 16.72
N LYS A 146 5.17 13.12 16.92
CA LYS A 146 3.97 13.65 17.59
C LYS A 146 3.52 15.00 17.03
N ARG A 147 3.57 15.16 15.71
CA ARG A 147 3.12 16.41 15.08
C ARG A 147 1.62 16.61 15.28
N ASP A 148 1.21 17.86 15.52
CA ASP A 148 -0.22 18.20 15.68
C ASP A 148 -0.99 18.19 14.36
N ARG A 149 -0.29 18.34 13.24
CA ARG A 149 -0.88 18.42 11.90
C ARG A 149 -0.38 17.31 10.99
N PRO A 150 -1.26 16.75 10.14
CA PRO A 150 -0.85 15.77 9.16
C PRO A 150 0.05 16.42 8.09
N PRO A 151 0.98 15.66 7.47
CA PRO A 151 1.81 16.14 6.38
C PRO A 151 0.97 16.79 5.27
N ARG A 152 1.45 17.88 4.65
CA ARG A 152 0.73 18.58 3.57
C ARG A 152 0.32 17.65 2.41
N LYS A 153 1.13 16.61 2.15
CA LYS A 153 0.83 15.57 1.16
C LYS A 153 -0.47 14.82 1.47
N VAL A 154 -0.83 14.64 2.75
CA VAL A 154 -2.12 14.05 3.16
C VAL A 154 -3.28 14.90 2.65
N SER A 155 -3.20 16.23 2.78
CA SER A 155 -4.25 17.13 2.30
C SER A 155 -4.39 17.05 0.78
N SER A 156 -3.27 17.05 0.03
CA SER A 156 -3.30 16.87 -1.43
C SER A 156 -3.85 15.50 -1.84
N TRP A 157 -3.43 14.43 -1.16
CA TRP A 157 -3.90 13.07 -1.39
C TRP A 157 -5.41 12.96 -1.14
N ARG A 158 -5.87 13.46 0.01
CA ARG A 158 -7.30 13.54 0.34
C ARG A 158 -8.06 14.35 -0.69
N SER A 159 -7.57 15.51 -1.12
CA SER A 159 -8.26 16.33 -2.12
C SER A 159 -8.38 15.65 -3.47
N ALA A 160 -7.37 14.88 -3.91
CA ALA A 160 -7.49 14.11 -5.15
C ALA A 160 -8.42 12.90 -4.99
N ALA A 161 -8.33 12.16 -3.87
CA ALA A 161 -9.29 11.10 -3.55
C ALA A 161 -10.72 11.66 -3.45
N TRP A 162 -10.86 12.89 -2.96
CA TRP A 162 -12.11 13.62 -2.91
C TRP A 162 -12.61 13.98 -4.31
N ARG A 163 -11.75 14.53 -5.19
CA ARG A 163 -12.09 14.80 -6.59
C ARG A 163 -12.54 13.53 -7.32
N CYS A 164 -11.79 12.46 -7.17
CA CYS A 164 -12.12 11.15 -7.73
C CYS A 164 -13.50 10.67 -7.22
N SER A 165 -13.73 10.68 -5.90
CA SER A 165 -15.06 10.33 -5.35
C SER A 165 -16.20 11.32 -5.68
N SER A 166 -15.88 12.58 -6.02
CA SER A 166 -16.88 13.62 -6.32
C SER A 166 -17.47 13.55 -7.72
N LEU A 167 -16.81 12.86 -8.65
CA LEU A 167 -17.32 12.59 -10.01
C LEU A 167 -18.49 11.61 -10.00
N THR A 168 -18.66 10.85 -8.91
CA THR A 168 -19.89 10.06 -8.69
C THR A 168 -20.90 10.88 -7.87
N ARG A 169 -22.14 11.00 -8.36
CA ARG A 169 -23.27 11.73 -7.71
C ARG A 169 -23.61 11.21 -6.31
N VAL A 170 -23.04 10.07 -5.89
CA VAL A 170 -23.25 9.39 -4.61
C VAL A 170 -22.16 9.79 -3.60
N LYS A 171 -22.13 11.07 -3.20
CA LYS A 171 -21.02 11.64 -2.38
C LYS A 171 -20.95 11.17 -0.92
N MET A 172 -22.09 10.89 -0.27
CA MET A 172 -22.11 10.59 1.17
C MET A 172 -22.27 9.10 1.46
N ARG A 173 -23.27 8.45 0.83
CA ARG A 173 -23.53 7.01 1.02
C ARG A 173 -22.36 6.11 0.63
N ARG A 174 -21.60 6.47 -0.42
CA ARG A 174 -20.40 5.73 -0.83
C ARG A 174 -19.30 5.80 0.22
N ARG A 175 -19.07 6.98 0.82
CA ARG A 175 -18.09 7.15 1.91
C ARG A 175 -18.46 6.35 3.14
N SER A 176 -19.73 6.42 3.56
CA SER A 176 -20.21 5.62 4.69
C SER A 176 -19.95 4.14 4.47
N ARG A 177 -20.23 3.63 3.27
CA ARG A 177 -19.99 2.23 2.91
C ARG A 177 -18.50 1.85 2.88
N ILE A 178 -17.64 2.70 2.31
CA ILE A 178 -16.18 2.44 2.30
C ILE A 178 -15.61 2.48 3.71
N SER A 179 -15.96 3.47 4.54
CA SER A 179 -15.54 3.53 5.95
C SER A 179 -16.04 2.33 6.74
N LEU A 180 -17.30 1.92 6.57
CA LEU A 180 -17.85 0.74 7.20
C LEU A 180 -17.11 -0.54 6.77
N CYS A 181 -16.80 -0.65 5.47
CA CYS A 181 -16.04 -1.76 4.93
C CYS A 181 -14.62 -1.83 5.53
N HIS A 182 -13.93 -0.69 5.65
CA HIS A 182 -12.62 -0.64 6.30
C HIS A 182 -12.67 -1.03 7.79
N ALA A 183 -13.75 -0.68 8.50
CA ALA A 183 -13.95 -1.08 9.90
C ALA A 183 -14.25 -2.58 10.04
N GLN A 184 -14.96 -3.18 9.09
CA GLN A 184 -15.42 -4.57 9.15
C GLN A 184 -14.45 -5.58 8.51
N VAL A 185 -13.56 -5.14 7.62
CA VAL A 185 -12.72 -6.03 6.81
C VAL A 185 -11.23 -5.75 7.04
N PRO A 186 -10.58 -6.44 8.00
CA PRO A 186 -9.16 -6.30 8.28
C PRO A 186 -8.25 -6.53 7.05
N ALA A 187 -8.71 -7.33 6.09
CA ALA A 187 -7.98 -7.58 4.86
C ALA A 187 -7.72 -6.31 4.03
N LEU A 188 -8.54 -5.25 4.16
CA LEU A 188 -8.30 -3.99 3.45
C LEU A 188 -7.11 -3.20 4.02
N MET A 189 -6.76 -3.42 5.28
CA MET A 189 -5.59 -2.83 5.94
C MET A 189 -4.29 -3.57 5.61
N LYS A 190 -4.36 -4.82 5.16
CA LYS A 190 -3.18 -5.55 4.68
C LYS A 190 -2.53 -4.78 3.53
N GLY A 191 -1.19 -4.84 3.46
CA GLY A 191 -0.39 -4.17 2.43
C GLY A 191 -0.63 -2.66 2.32
N THR A 192 -1.09 -2.01 3.39
CA THR A 192 -1.15 -0.54 3.46
C THR A 192 -0.01 0.07 4.26
N TRP A 193 0.75 -0.76 5.00
CA TRP A 193 1.78 -0.33 5.95
C TRP A 193 1.27 0.62 7.05
N MET A 194 -0.04 0.81 7.17
CA MET A 194 -0.66 1.57 8.25
C MET A 194 -0.77 0.68 9.48
N THR A 195 -0.11 1.08 10.56
CA THR A 195 -0.32 0.47 11.88
C THR A 195 -1.58 1.04 12.52
N SER A 196 -2.13 0.35 13.52
CA SER A 196 -3.24 0.87 14.34
C SER A 196 -2.90 2.20 15.00
N GLU A 197 -1.65 2.35 15.45
CA GLU A 197 -1.11 3.58 16.03
C GLU A 197 -1.15 4.75 15.03
N VAL A 198 -0.55 4.58 13.85
CA VAL A 198 -0.51 5.63 12.82
C VAL A 198 -1.92 5.96 12.32
N LEU A 199 -2.81 4.97 12.22
CA LEU A 199 -4.21 5.20 11.85
C LEU A 199 -4.94 6.02 12.92
N SER A 200 -4.76 5.69 14.19
CA SER A 200 -5.34 6.44 15.32
C SER A 200 -4.83 7.87 15.35
N TRP A 201 -3.50 8.06 15.23
CA TRP A 201 -2.90 9.39 15.17
C TRP A 201 -3.44 10.20 13.98
N LEU A 202 -3.55 9.61 12.79
CA LEU A 202 -4.08 10.28 11.61
C LEU A 202 -5.55 10.70 11.80
N GLN A 203 -6.37 9.83 12.39
CA GLN A 203 -7.77 10.16 12.70
C GLN A 203 -7.87 11.35 13.67
N GLN A 204 -7.03 11.37 14.71
CA GLN A 204 -6.97 12.49 15.65
C GLN A 204 -6.51 13.79 14.97
N ALA A 205 -5.43 13.73 14.18
CA ALA A 205 -4.88 14.89 13.48
C ALA A 205 -5.89 15.47 12.46
N ILE A 206 -6.63 14.61 11.75
CA ILE A 206 -7.73 15.04 10.89
C ILE A 206 -8.86 15.68 11.72
N GLY A 207 -9.22 15.11 12.87
CA GLY A 207 -10.22 15.66 13.76
C GLY A 207 -9.87 17.07 14.27
N VAL A 208 -8.62 17.28 14.67
CA VAL A 208 -8.10 18.62 15.04
C VAL A 208 -8.18 19.59 13.86
N MET A 209 -7.73 19.17 12.68
CA MET A 209 -7.79 20.00 11.48
C MET A 209 -9.22 20.39 11.10
N MET A 210 -10.18 19.47 11.20
CA MET A 210 -11.59 19.74 10.90
C MET A 210 -12.22 20.71 11.90
N ARG A 211 -11.87 20.60 13.19
CA ARG A 211 -12.32 21.56 14.22
C ARG A 211 -11.74 22.96 13.98
N GLN A 212 -10.46 23.05 13.65
CA GLN A 212 -9.81 24.33 13.32
C GLN A 212 -10.42 24.98 12.08
N ALA A 213 -10.82 24.19 11.08
CA ALA A 213 -11.47 24.69 9.86
C ALA A 213 -12.91 25.18 10.08
N GLN A 214 -13.56 24.80 11.19
CA GLN A 214 -14.93 25.22 11.50
C GLN A 214 -15.00 26.53 12.29
N GLY A 215 -13.87 27.07 12.77
CA GLY A 215 -13.82 28.30 13.58
C GLY A 215 -14.58 28.18 14.91
N PRO A 216 -14.40 29.10 15.87
CA PRO A 216 -15.34 29.23 16.97
C PRO A 216 -16.70 29.59 16.35
N ARG A 217 -17.75 28.84 16.69
CA ARG A 217 -19.10 29.37 16.52
C ARG A 217 -19.23 30.47 17.57
N GLU A 218 -19.09 31.71 17.14
CA GLU A 218 -19.56 32.88 17.89
C GLU A 218 -21.06 32.77 18.16
#